data_AF-G7GZA0-F1
#
_entry.id   AF-G7GZA0-F1
#
_cell.length_a   1.000
_cell.length_b   1.000
_cell.length_c   1.000
_cell.angle_alpha   90.00
_cell.angle_beta   90.00
_cell.angle_gamma   90.00
#
_symmetry.space_group_name_H-M   'P 1'
#
loop_
_entity.id
_entity.type
_entity.pdbx_description
1 polymer ?
#
loop_
_entity_poly.entity_id
_entity_poly.type
_entity_poly.pdbx_seq_one_letter_code
_entity_poly.pdbx_strand_id
1 'polypeptide(L)'
;MAASAAEIRAAVLAVADPERAASSAWFFKTGPGEYGEGDVFAGVPVPVLRRLARGFRGVSPSTVTELLADETHEIRLLALILMVREFADRAQNSADRAHNPADRAQHLADRAQNSADRAQWVQCYRDAIA
;
A
#
# COMPACT_ATOMS: atom_id res chain seq x y z
N MET A 1 -12.65 -6.79 9.10
CA MET A 1 -13.20 -7.23 7.81
C MET A 1 -12.64 -6.32 6.73
N ALA A 2 -12.27 -6.86 5.57
CA ALA A 2 -11.87 -6.03 4.44
C ALA A 2 -13.09 -5.24 3.94
N ALA A 3 -12.89 -3.98 3.53
CA ALA A 3 -13.97 -3.15 3.02
C ALA A 3 -14.55 -3.76 1.73
N SER A 4 -15.86 -3.73 1.61
CA SER A 4 -16.60 -4.12 0.41
C SER A 4 -16.50 -3.06 -0.67
N ALA A 5 -16.79 -3.44 -1.92
CA ALA A 5 -16.82 -2.49 -3.02
C ALA A 5 -17.86 -1.39 -2.77
N ALA A 6 -19.05 -1.75 -2.25
CA ALA A 6 -20.11 -0.81 -1.93
C ALA A 6 -19.67 0.29 -0.93
N GLU A 7 -18.96 -0.09 0.14
CA GLU A 7 -18.42 0.87 1.11
C GLU A 7 -17.39 1.82 0.45
N ILE A 8 -16.55 1.29 -0.43
CA ILE A 8 -15.54 2.08 -1.15
C ILE A 8 -16.20 3.04 -2.15
N ARG A 9 -17.21 2.58 -2.91
CA ARG A 9 -17.99 3.44 -3.82
C ARG A 9 -18.68 4.55 -3.05
N ALA A 10 -19.35 4.22 -1.94
CA ALA A 10 -20.00 5.19 -1.08
C ALA A 10 -19.03 6.25 -0.54
N ALA A 11 -17.80 5.86 -0.18
CA ALA A 11 -16.78 6.80 0.28
C ALA A 11 -16.30 7.77 -0.82
N VAL A 12 -16.26 7.33 -2.08
CA VAL A 12 -15.95 8.22 -3.23
C VAL A 12 -17.12 9.18 -3.48
N LEU A 13 -18.34 8.66 -3.55
CA LEU A 13 -19.53 9.47 -3.84
C LEU A 13 -19.83 10.49 -2.74
N ALA A 14 -19.49 10.19 -1.48
CA ALA A 14 -19.64 11.11 -0.37
C ALA A 14 -18.78 12.39 -0.47
N VAL A 15 -17.75 12.38 -1.33
CA VAL A 15 -16.88 13.54 -1.58
C VAL A 15 -16.90 13.99 -3.04
N ALA A 16 -17.91 13.53 -3.81
CA ALA A 16 -18.11 13.91 -5.20
C ALA A 16 -18.47 15.40 -5.34
N ASP A 17 -18.10 15.98 -6.48
CA ASP A 17 -18.35 17.37 -6.81
C ASP A 17 -18.87 17.44 -8.26
N PRO A 18 -20.16 17.78 -8.47
CA PRO A 18 -20.77 17.79 -9.79
C PRO A 18 -20.24 18.89 -10.72
N GLU A 19 -19.82 20.04 -10.18
CA GLU A 19 -19.26 21.12 -11.01
C GLU A 19 -17.88 20.71 -11.55
N ARG A 20 -17.09 20.04 -10.71
CA ARG A 20 -15.82 19.46 -11.13
C ARG A 20 -16.01 18.27 -12.07
N ALA A 21 -17.01 17.43 -11.83
CA ALA A 21 -17.35 16.35 -12.74
C ALA A 21 -17.64 16.87 -14.15
N ALA A 22 -18.44 17.93 -14.26
CA ALA A 22 -18.72 18.58 -15.55
C ALA A 22 -17.45 19.16 -16.20
N SER A 23 -16.58 19.78 -15.40
CA SER A 23 -15.29 20.29 -15.88
C SER A 23 -14.37 19.17 -16.40
N SER A 24 -14.31 18.04 -15.70
CA SER A 24 -13.58 16.85 -16.13
C SER A 24 -14.18 16.26 -17.42
N ALA A 25 -15.49 16.08 -17.47
CA ALA A 25 -16.18 15.55 -18.64
C ALA A 25 -15.95 16.40 -19.90
N TRP A 26 -15.90 17.73 -19.76
CA TRP A 26 -15.53 18.65 -20.83
C TRP A 26 -14.05 18.49 -21.24
N PHE A 27 -13.13 18.49 -20.26
CA PHE A 27 -11.70 18.36 -20.53
C PHE A 27 -11.34 17.04 -21.23
N PHE A 28 -11.96 15.94 -20.81
CA PHE A 28 -11.74 14.60 -21.38
C PHE A 28 -12.52 14.34 -22.67
N LYS A 29 -13.40 15.26 -23.09
CA LYS A 29 -14.21 15.18 -24.32
C LYS A 29 -15.03 13.89 -24.34
N THR A 30 -16.05 13.87 -23.49
CA THR A 30 -16.91 12.70 -23.24
C THR A 30 -18.13 12.61 -24.16
N GLY A 31 -18.24 13.49 -25.16
CA GLY A 31 -19.34 13.48 -26.10
C GLY A 31 -19.29 12.31 -27.09
N PRO A 32 -20.40 12.02 -27.80
CA PRO A 32 -20.44 10.99 -28.84
C PRO A 32 -19.39 11.23 -29.95
N GLY A 33 -18.62 10.20 -30.27
CA GLY A 33 -17.52 10.25 -31.25
C GLY A 33 -16.24 10.93 -30.75
N GLU A 34 -16.19 11.36 -29.48
CA GLU A 34 -15.01 11.98 -28.89
C GLU A 34 -14.12 10.96 -28.14
N TYR A 35 -12.95 11.42 -27.71
CA TYR A 35 -11.92 10.56 -27.13
C TYR A 35 -12.37 9.85 -25.85
N GLY A 36 -13.11 10.55 -24.98
CA GLY A 36 -13.62 10.03 -23.71
C GLY A 36 -15.07 9.58 -23.79
N GLU A 37 -15.61 9.26 -24.98
CA GLU A 37 -17.01 8.85 -25.12
C GLU A 37 -17.36 7.76 -24.09
N GLY A 38 -18.39 8.01 -23.28
CA GLY A 38 -18.88 7.09 -22.26
C GLY A 38 -18.18 7.17 -20.90
N ASP A 39 -17.14 7.98 -20.73
CA ASP A 39 -16.54 8.19 -19.41
C ASP A 39 -17.46 9.02 -18.50
N VAL A 40 -17.68 8.51 -17.27
CA VAL A 40 -18.45 9.18 -16.21
C VAL A 40 -17.51 9.63 -15.10
N PHE A 41 -17.67 10.87 -14.62
CA PHE A 41 -16.82 11.44 -13.58
C PHE A 41 -17.63 11.80 -12.33
N ALA A 42 -17.05 11.58 -11.16
CA ALA A 42 -17.54 12.03 -9.85
C ALA A 42 -16.93 13.37 -9.41
N GLY A 43 -15.89 13.86 -10.09
CA GLY A 43 -15.27 15.17 -9.81
C GLY A 43 -14.28 15.18 -8.64
N VAL A 44 -13.87 14.01 -8.14
CA VAL A 44 -13.00 13.89 -6.96
C VAL A 44 -11.53 14.10 -7.33
N PRO A 45 -10.82 15.08 -6.73
CA PRO A 45 -9.40 15.30 -7.01
C PRO A 45 -8.51 14.12 -6.63
N VAL A 46 -7.47 13.84 -7.41
CA VAL A 46 -6.49 12.78 -7.13
C VAL A 46 -5.88 12.84 -5.71
N PRO A 47 -5.51 14.01 -5.15
CA PRO A 47 -5.06 14.08 -3.76
C PRO A 47 -6.09 13.59 -2.74
N VAL A 48 -7.39 13.80 -3.00
CA VAL A 48 -8.49 13.31 -2.16
C VAL A 48 -8.63 11.80 -2.30
N LEU A 49 -8.59 11.25 -3.52
CA LEU A 49 -8.60 9.80 -3.74
C LEU A 49 -7.42 9.10 -3.04
N ARG A 50 -6.22 9.68 -3.14
CA ARG A 50 -5.03 9.16 -2.42
C ARG A 50 -5.21 9.20 -0.90
N ARG A 51 -5.93 10.19 -0.37
CA ARG A 51 -6.27 10.29 1.05
C ARG A 51 -7.29 9.22 1.44
N LEU A 52 -8.38 9.07 0.68
CA LEU A 52 -9.40 8.03 0.87
C LEU A 52 -8.78 6.63 0.88
N ALA A 53 -7.91 6.33 -0.08
CA ALA A 53 -7.21 5.05 -0.15
C ALA A 53 -6.45 4.72 1.14
N ARG A 54 -6.03 5.71 1.95
CA ARG A 54 -5.33 5.47 3.22
C ARG A 54 -6.25 4.91 4.29
N GLY A 55 -7.56 5.10 4.19
CA GLY A 55 -8.55 4.53 5.10
C GLY A 55 -8.85 3.04 4.84
N PHE A 56 -8.52 2.53 3.65
CA PHE A 56 -8.77 1.14 3.29
C PHE A 56 -7.47 0.31 3.34
N ARG A 57 -7.55 -0.89 3.91
CA ARG A 57 -6.47 -1.87 3.99
C ARG A 57 -7.02 -3.28 3.84
N GLY A 58 -6.18 -4.19 3.38
CA GLY A 58 -6.53 -5.58 3.17
C GLY A 58 -7.62 -5.75 2.11
N VAL A 59 -7.75 -4.81 1.18
CA VAL A 59 -8.76 -4.88 0.12
C VAL A 59 -8.47 -6.11 -0.74
N SER A 60 -9.48 -6.95 -0.95
CA SER A 60 -9.30 -8.20 -1.67
C SER A 60 -9.12 -7.95 -3.18
N PRO A 61 -8.38 -8.81 -3.91
CA PRO A 61 -8.26 -8.69 -5.36
C PRO A 61 -9.60 -8.71 -6.09
N SER A 62 -10.57 -9.52 -5.63
CA SER A 62 -11.92 -9.57 -6.22
C SER A 62 -12.67 -8.25 -6.03
N THR A 63 -12.55 -7.60 -4.87
CA THR A 63 -13.11 -6.25 -4.63
C THR A 63 -12.47 -5.23 -5.56
N VAL A 64 -11.15 -5.28 -5.77
CA VAL A 64 -10.47 -4.39 -6.73
C VAL A 64 -11.00 -4.61 -8.15
N THR A 65 -11.14 -5.87 -8.60
CA THR A 65 -11.70 -6.18 -9.92
C THR A 65 -13.13 -5.66 -10.07
N GLU A 66 -13.96 -5.77 -9.04
CA GLU A 66 -15.33 -5.25 -9.04
C GLU A 66 -15.40 -3.72 -9.13
N LEU A 67 -14.44 -3.02 -8.50
CA LEU A 67 -14.32 -1.55 -8.60
C LEU A 67 -13.78 -1.10 -9.96
N LEU A 68 -12.88 -1.88 -10.58
CA LEU A 68 -12.36 -1.60 -11.92
C LEU A 68 -13.42 -1.69 -13.02
N ALA A 69 -14.49 -2.46 -12.77
CA ALA A 69 -15.64 -2.57 -13.66
C ALA A 69 -16.67 -1.41 -13.50
N ASP A 70 -16.43 -0.45 -12.60
CA ASP A 70 -17.31 0.71 -12.44
C ASP A 70 -17.22 1.68 -13.63
N GLU A 71 -18.34 2.29 -13.98
CA GLU A 71 -18.43 3.33 -15.01
C GLU A 71 -17.77 4.65 -14.60
N THR A 72 -17.66 4.91 -13.30
CA THR A 72 -17.10 6.13 -12.72
C THR A 72 -15.58 6.08 -12.72
N HIS A 73 -14.98 7.05 -13.38
CA HIS A 73 -13.53 7.18 -13.54
C HIS A 73 -12.77 7.20 -12.20
N GLU A 74 -13.24 7.98 -11.23
CA GLU A 74 -12.58 8.10 -9.92
C GLU A 74 -12.65 6.81 -9.08
N ILE A 75 -13.70 5.99 -9.26
CA ILE A 75 -13.81 4.67 -8.61
C ILE A 75 -12.77 3.72 -9.20
N ARG A 76 -12.65 3.67 -10.54
CA ARG A 76 -11.61 2.87 -11.23
C ARG A 76 -10.21 3.31 -10.79
N LEU A 77 -9.96 4.61 -10.74
CA LEU A 77 -8.66 5.14 -10.30
C LEU A 77 -8.37 4.78 -8.84
N LEU A 78 -9.36 4.89 -7.94
CA LEU A 78 -9.19 4.47 -6.55
C LEU A 78 -8.85 2.98 -6.45
N ALA A 79 -9.50 2.13 -7.25
CA ALA A 79 -9.21 0.70 -7.31
C ALA A 79 -7.75 0.41 -7.66
N LEU A 80 -7.19 1.10 -8.66
CA LEU A 80 -5.76 0.98 -9.02
C LEU A 80 -4.84 1.45 -7.90
N ILE A 81 -5.18 2.56 -7.22
CA ILE A 81 -4.40 3.05 -6.08
C ILE A 81 -4.41 2.01 -4.95
N LEU A 82 -5.56 1.40 -4.65
CA LEU A 82 -5.68 0.35 -3.65
C LEU A 82 -4.85 -0.88 -4.04
N MET A 83 -4.93 -1.32 -5.30
CA MET A 83 -4.15 -2.44 -5.82
C MET A 83 -2.65 -2.25 -5.63
N VAL A 84 -2.11 -1.10 -6.04
CA VAL A 84 -0.68 -0.79 -5.90
C VAL A 84 -0.24 -0.82 -4.45
N ARG A 85 -1.07 -0.30 -3.53
CA ARG A 85 -0.75 -0.28 -2.11
C ARG A 85 -0.76 -1.66 -1.49
N GLU A 86 -1.78 -2.47 -1.76
CA GLU A 86 -1.85 -3.83 -1.26
C GLU A 86 -0.69 -4.68 -1.79
N PHE A 87 -0.25 -4.45 -3.03
CA PHE A 87 0.92 -5.13 -3.58
C PHE A 87 2.23 -4.66 -2.91
N ALA A 88 2.40 -3.35 -2.72
CA ALA A 88 3.58 -2.78 -2.04
C ALA A 88 3.70 -3.28 -0.59
N ASP A 89 2.59 -3.27 0.17
CA ASP A 89 2.55 -3.75 1.56
C ASP A 89 2.90 -5.26 1.62
N ARG A 90 2.42 -6.07 0.66
CA ARG A 90 2.78 -7.50 0.57
C ARG A 90 4.25 -7.71 0.23
N ALA A 91 4.80 -6.93 -0.69
CA ALA A 91 6.21 -7.01 -1.08
C ALA A 91 7.12 -6.64 0.10
N GLN A 92 6.83 -5.56 0.82
CA GLN A 92 7.56 -5.16 2.03
C GLN A 92 7.50 -6.25 3.11
N ASN A 93 6.30 -6.77 3.41
CA ASN A 93 6.14 -7.87 4.36
C ASN A 93 6.94 -9.12 3.95
N SER A 94 7.07 -9.40 2.65
CA SER A 94 7.89 -10.53 2.17
C SER A 94 9.39 -10.28 2.31
N ALA A 95 9.85 -9.06 2.06
CA ALA A 95 11.24 -8.66 2.26
C ALA A 95 11.63 -8.66 3.75
N ASP A 96 10.78 -8.13 4.61
CA ASP A 96 10.98 -8.13 6.08
C ASP A 96 11.09 -9.56 6.62
N ARG A 97 10.24 -10.48 6.12
CA ARG A 97 10.31 -11.91 6.47
C ARG A 97 11.59 -12.57 5.97
N ALA A 98 12.15 -12.13 4.85
CA ALA A 98 13.40 -12.66 4.30
C ALA A 98 14.64 -12.10 5.02
N HIS A 99 14.57 -10.89 5.58
CA HIS A 99 15.67 -10.26 6.33
C HIS A 99 15.78 -10.78 7.77
N ASN A 100 14.64 -11.05 8.42
CA ASN A 100 14.54 -11.50 9.82
C ASN A 100 15.39 -12.76 10.19
N PRO A 101 15.54 -13.80 9.35
CA PRO A 101 16.37 -14.97 9.67
C PRO A 101 17.87 -14.67 9.64
N ALA A 102 18.33 -13.82 8.71
CA ALA A 102 19.74 -13.44 8.58
C ALA A 102 20.18 -12.59 9.78
N ASP A 103 19.36 -11.60 10.17
CA ASP A 103 19.63 -10.78 11.35
C ASP A 103 19.68 -11.60 12.64
N ARG A 104 18.81 -12.61 12.78
CA ARG A 104 18.82 -13.54 13.92
C ARG A 104 20.07 -14.42 13.94
N ALA A 105 20.53 -14.89 12.78
CA ALA A 105 21.76 -15.68 12.68
C ALA A 105 22.99 -14.83 13.05
N GLN A 106 23.06 -13.58 12.56
CA GLN A 106 24.08 -12.61 12.94
C GLN A 106 24.11 -12.38 14.45
N HIS A 107 22.95 -12.08 15.06
CA HIS A 107 22.86 -11.80 16.49
C HIS A 107 23.23 -13.01 17.38
N LEU A 108 23.01 -14.24 16.90
CA LEU A 108 23.48 -15.46 17.58
C LEU A 108 24.99 -15.63 17.46
N ALA A 109 25.57 -15.34 16.29
CA ALA A 109 27.01 -15.36 16.09
C ALA A 109 27.73 -14.31 16.96
N ASP A 110 27.21 -13.08 16.99
CA ASP A 110 27.75 -11.99 17.83
C ASP A 110 27.72 -12.34 19.32
N ARG A 111 26.68 -13.04 19.78
CA ARG A 111 26.60 -13.53 21.17
C ARG A 111 27.62 -14.64 21.45
N ALA A 112 27.87 -15.52 20.49
CA ALA A 112 28.87 -16.57 20.61
C ALA A 112 30.29 -15.98 20.68
N GLN A 113 30.61 -15.04 19.79
CA GLN A 113 31.89 -14.31 19.80
C GLN A 113 32.10 -13.51 21.09
N ASN A 114 31.11 -12.74 21.54
CA ASN A 114 31.21 -12.01 22.81
C ASN A 114 31.43 -12.93 24.02
N SER A 115 30.88 -14.15 24.00
CA SER A 115 31.12 -15.14 25.06
C SER A 115 32.54 -15.69 25.04
N ALA A 116 33.09 -15.92 23.85
CA ALA A 116 34.46 -16.38 23.65
C ALA A 116 35.48 -15.29 24.02
N ASP A 117 35.24 -14.05 23.60
CA ASP A 117 36.08 -12.89 23.91
C ASP A 117 36.11 -12.62 25.42
N ARG A 118 34.97 -12.76 26.12
CA ARG A 118 34.94 -12.69 27.59
C ARG A 118 35.76 -13.79 28.25
N ALA A 119 35.65 -15.03 27.76
CA ALA A 119 36.41 -16.15 28.33
C ALA A 119 37.92 -15.96 28.13
N GLN A 120 38.31 -15.46 26.96
CA GLN A 120 39.70 -15.15 26.63
C GLN A 120 40.26 -14.00 27.47
N TRP A 121 39.46 -12.94 27.68
CA TRP A 121 39.84 -11.83 28.56
C TRP A 121 40.08 -12.29 30.01
N VAL A 122 39.19 -13.14 30.54
CA VAL A 122 39.34 -13.71 31.89
C VAL A 122 40.59 -14.57 32.01
N GLN A 123 40.92 -15.35 30.97
CA GLN A 123 42.12 -16.19 30.97
C GLN A 123 43.40 -15.34 30.93
N CYS A 124 43.50 -14.37 30.02
CA CYS A 124 44.64 -13.45 29.97
C CYS A 124 44.83 -12.67 31.28
N TYR A 125 43.74 -12.21 31.90
CA TYR A 125 43.81 -11.53 33.19
C TYR A 125 44.33 -12.44 34.30
N ARG A 126 43.91 -13.71 34.33
CA ARG A 126 44.37 -14.70 35.30
C ARG A 126 45.85 -15.01 35.14
N ASP A 127 46.32 -15.15 33.90
CA ASP A 127 47.72 -15.43 33.57
C ASP A 127 48.64 -14.24 33.89
N ALA A 128 48.11 -13.00 33.86
CA ALA A 128 48.88 -11.79 34.18
C ALA A 128 49.08 -11.53 35.68
N ILE A 129 48.35 -12.24 36.55
CA ILE A 129 48.35 -12.05 38.02
C ILE A 129 49.00 -13.25 38.74
N ALA A 130 49.30 -14.32 38.01
CA ALA A 130 50.04 -15.49 38.47
C ALA A 130 51.55 -15.29 38.30
#